data_AF-A0A2P6V6F1-F1
#
_entry.id   AF-A0A2P6V6F1-F1
#
_cell.length_a   1.000
_cell.length_b   1.000
_cell.length_c   1.000
_cell.angle_alpha   90.00
_cell.angle_beta   90.00
_cell.angle_gamma   90.00
#
_symmetry.space_group_name_H-M   'P 1'
#
loop_
_entity.id
_entity.type
_entity.pdbx_description
1 polymer ?
#
loop_
_entity_poly.entity_id
_entity_poly.type
_entity_poly.pdbx_seq_one_letter_code
_entity_poly.pdbx_strand_id
1 'polypeptide(L)'
;MEEASQPPAPQEEDKAQRNAKKKLRQKYLEILRLEAQLAAGRGGALNEEQRAKVERKAAVAAQVAELGCELPVLPPSAAPAGPPAHGSDVTPEEVTSAMEALAMGGRSGGGAPAGGGAAAPAAPARPPSQALAYQQRLQHDNPGFAYFFALPSPLPDMGVQLVDPMGAVFFEVMKRRAEGGEPRAASMMFKQLEQSAAQQGMPLMQLRVQLLAEFGIDPVTEEVLELADDQAALAWVEARTPPAELRRARKQFERMAEQLLLQQMGGVGVGGRRNRRR
;
A
#
# COMPACT_ATOMS: atom_id res chain seq x y z
N MET A 1 -50.45 -30.08 -39.90
CA MET A 1 -49.58 -28.89 -39.94
C MET A 1 -48.59 -29.07 -38.80
N GLU A 2 -47.45 -29.68 -39.09
CA GLU A 2 -46.35 -29.81 -38.12
C GLU A 2 -45.42 -28.63 -38.37
N GLU A 3 -45.41 -27.67 -37.44
CA GLU A 3 -44.42 -26.60 -37.41
C GLU A 3 -43.06 -27.22 -37.08
N ALA A 4 -42.21 -27.36 -38.10
CA ALA A 4 -40.83 -27.76 -37.93
C ALA A 4 -40.08 -26.67 -37.14
N SER A 5 -39.80 -26.99 -35.88
CA SER A 5 -38.98 -26.18 -34.97
C SER A 5 -37.60 -25.98 -35.59
N GLN A 6 -37.35 -24.76 -36.06
CA GLN A 6 -36.11 -24.39 -36.72
C GLN A 6 -35.00 -24.29 -35.65
N PRO A 7 -33.88 -25.02 -35.78
CA PRO A 7 -32.83 -25.02 -34.77
C PRO A 7 -32.26 -23.60 -34.60
N PRO A 8 -31.90 -23.20 -33.37
CA PRO A 8 -31.35 -21.88 -33.08
C PRO A 8 -30.09 -21.64 -33.92
N ALA A 9 -29.97 -20.42 -34.46
CA ALA A 9 -28.87 -20.07 -35.33
C ALA A 9 -27.53 -20.24 -34.59
N PRO A 10 -26.48 -20.80 -35.24
CA PRO A 10 -25.21 -21.17 -34.60
C PRO A 10 -24.46 -20.00 -33.93
N GLN A 11 -24.88 -18.76 -34.15
CA GLN A 11 -24.29 -17.57 -33.51
C GLN A 11 -24.77 -17.32 -32.07
N GLU A 12 -25.92 -17.87 -31.66
CA GLU A 12 -26.44 -17.67 -30.29
C GLU A 12 -25.82 -18.65 -29.29
N GLU A 13 -25.58 -19.90 -29.70
CA GLU A 13 -24.91 -20.91 -28.88
C GLU A 13 -23.49 -20.47 -28.49
N ASP A 14 -22.74 -19.88 -29.42
CA ASP A 14 -21.40 -19.33 -29.16
C ASP A 14 -21.39 -18.20 -28.12
N LYS A 15 -22.40 -17.32 -28.14
CA LYS A 15 -22.52 -16.23 -27.16
C LYS A 15 -22.88 -16.77 -25.77
N ALA A 16 -23.81 -17.73 -25.71
CA ALA A 16 -24.19 -18.37 -24.45
C ALA A 16 -23.01 -19.09 -23.80
N GLN A 17 -22.24 -19.86 -24.58
CA GLN A 17 -21.06 -20.57 -24.11
C GLN A 17 -19.95 -19.61 -23.63
N ARG A 18 -19.68 -18.52 -24.37
CA ARG A 18 -18.72 -17.48 -23.94
C ARG A 18 -19.11 -16.82 -22.62
N ASN A 19 -20.40 -16.51 -22.45
CA ASN A 19 -20.91 -15.91 -21.22
C ASN A 19 -20.83 -16.88 -20.05
N ALA A 20 -21.15 -18.17 -20.26
CA ALA A 20 -21.01 -19.21 -19.24
C ALA A 20 -19.55 -19.38 -18.81
N LYS A 21 -18.61 -19.46 -19.76
CA LYS A 21 -17.16 -19.51 -19.53
C LYS A 21 -16.66 -18.31 -18.72
N LYS A 22 -17.11 -17.09 -19.05
CA LYS A 22 -16.77 -15.87 -18.31
C LYS A 22 -17.28 -15.91 -16.85
N LYS A 23 -18.54 -16.34 -16.64
CA LYS A 23 -19.13 -16.47 -15.29
C LYS A 23 -18.41 -17.52 -14.44
N LEU A 24 -18.06 -18.67 -15.02
CA LEU A 24 -17.33 -19.73 -14.31
C LEU A 24 -15.92 -19.29 -13.92
N ARG A 25 -15.20 -18.64 -14.82
CA ARG A 25 -13.87 -18.08 -14.52
C ARG A 25 -13.94 -17.05 -13.39
N GLN A 26 -14.96 -16.19 -13.39
CA GLN A 26 -15.14 -15.18 -12.34
C GLN A 26 -15.43 -15.83 -10.97
N LYS A 27 -16.29 -16.86 -10.92
CA LYS A 27 -16.54 -17.63 -9.69
C LYS A 27 -15.28 -18.28 -9.15
N TYR A 28 -14.44 -18.85 -10.02
CA TYR A 28 -13.18 -19.47 -9.60
C TYR A 28 -12.21 -18.44 -8.99
N LEU A 29 -12.08 -17.25 -9.60
CA LEU A 29 -11.24 -16.17 -9.06
C LEU A 29 -11.75 -15.65 -7.70
N GLU A 30 -13.07 -15.57 -7.49
CA GLU A 30 -13.65 -15.20 -6.20
C GLU A 30 -13.25 -16.21 -5.11
N ILE A 31 -13.30 -17.50 -5.42
CA ILE A 31 -12.88 -18.58 -4.50
C ILE A 31 -11.39 -18.47 -4.17
N LEU A 32 -10.53 -18.24 -5.17
CA LEU A 32 -9.09 -18.06 -4.95
C LEU A 32 -8.77 -16.84 -4.06
N ARG A 33 -9.56 -15.76 -4.17
CA ARG A 33 -9.42 -14.58 -3.31
C ARG A 33 -9.79 -14.88 -1.86
N LEU A 34 -10.85 -15.65 -1.62
CA LEU A 34 -11.25 -16.08 -0.27
C LEU A 34 -10.18 -16.99 0.38
N GLU A 35 -9.56 -17.89 -0.39
CA GLU A 35 -8.45 -18.71 0.10
C GLU A 35 -7.23 -17.86 0.46
N ALA A 36 -6.88 -16.86 -0.36
CA ALA A 36 -5.78 -15.95 -0.05
C ALA A 36 -6.04 -15.15 1.25
N GLN A 37 -7.29 -14.75 1.49
CA GLN A 37 -7.69 -14.09 2.74
C GLN A 37 -7.57 -15.00 3.96
N LEU A 38 -7.98 -16.28 3.83
CA LEU A 38 -7.79 -17.31 4.86
C LEU A 38 -6.31 -17.53 5.15
N ALA A 39 -5.49 -17.71 4.12
CA ALA A 39 -4.06 -17.98 4.25
C ALA A 39 -3.30 -16.81 4.87
N ALA A 40 -3.70 -15.56 4.56
CA ALA A 40 -3.09 -14.37 5.13
C ALA A 40 -3.46 -14.12 6.60
N GLY A 41 -4.42 -14.86 7.18
CA GLY A 41 -4.93 -14.62 8.52
C GLY A 41 -5.58 -13.24 8.70
N ARG A 42 -5.84 -12.51 7.61
CA ARG A 42 -6.37 -11.13 7.61
C ARG A 42 -7.89 -11.06 7.50
N GLY A 43 -8.58 -12.18 7.42
CA GLY A 43 -10.04 -12.23 7.48
C GLY A 43 -10.49 -12.73 8.84
N GLY A 44 -11.34 -11.98 9.55
CA GLY A 44 -12.19 -12.56 10.58
C GLY A 44 -12.88 -13.82 10.05
N ALA A 45 -13.28 -14.72 10.94
CA ALA A 45 -13.83 -16.03 10.57
C ALA A 45 -14.79 -15.92 9.36
N LEU A 46 -14.41 -16.51 8.22
CA LEU A 46 -15.25 -16.53 7.02
C LEU A 46 -16.66 -16.95 7.42
N ASN A 47 -17.66 -16.26 6.90
CA ASN A 47 -19.04 -16.64 7.11
C ASN A 47 -19.32 -18.00 6.45
N GLU A 48 -20.40 -18.67 6.87
CA GLU A 48 -20.74 -20.03 6.41
C GLU A 48 -20.88 -20.10 4.88
N GLU A 49 -21.41 -19.06 4.25
CA GLU A 49 -21.55 -18.96 2.79
C GLU A 49 -20.18 -18.92 2.09
N GLN A 50 -19.23 -18.16 2.60
CA GLN A 50 -17.87 -18.06 2.07
C GLN A 50 -17.11 -19.38 2.23
N ARG A 51 -17.28 -20.08 3.36
CA ARG A 51 -16.70 -21.42 3.55
C ARG A 51 -17.24 -22.42 2.54
N ALA A 52 -18.57 -22.44 2.35
CA ALA A 52 -19.21 -23.30 1.35
C ALA A 52 -18.72 -22.99 -0.08
N LYS A 53 -18.41 -21.73 -0.40
CA LYS A 53 -17.78 -21.36 -1.68
C LYS A 53 -16.38 -21.95 -1.83
N VAL A 54 -15.55 -21.88 -0.79
CA VAL A 54 -14.19 -22.47 -0.79
C VAL A 54 -14.25 -23.99 -0.92
N GLU A 55 -15.18 -24.67 -0.24
CA GLU A 55 -15.37 -26.12 -0.36
C GLU A 55 -15.77 -26.55 -1.78
N ARG A 56 -16.52 -25.72 -2.52
CA ARG A 56 -16.90 -25.97 -3.91
C ARG A 56 -15.77 -25.75 -4.93
N LYS A 57 -14.57 -25.33 -4.50
CA LYS A 57 -13.43 -25.04 -5.39
C LYS A 57 -13.14 -26.17 -6.37
N ALA A 58 -13.04 -27.41 -5.88
CA ALA A 58 -12.71 -28.56 -6.72
C ALA A 58 -13.75 -28.79 -7.83
N ALA A 59 -15.03 -28.64 -7.50
CA ALA A 59 -16.12 -28.78 -8.47
C ALA A 59 -16.11 -27.65 -9.51
N VAL A 60 -15.87 -26.40 -9.09
CA VAL A 60 -15.76 -25.26 -10.01
C VAL A 60 -14.53 -25.39 -10.90
N ALA A 61 -13.40 -25.85 -10.35
CA ALA A 61 -12.18 -26.10 -11.12
C ALA A 61 -12.39 -27.17 -12.21
N ALA A 62 -13.09 -28.26 -11.89
CA ALA A 62 -13.44 -29.31 -12.85
C ALA A 62 -14.32 -28.77 -13.99
N GLN A 63 -15.35 -27.96 -13.67
CA GLN A 63 -16.21 -27.33 -14.69
C GLN A 63 -15.43 -26.35 -15.60
N VAL A 64 -14.47 -25.61 -15.03
CA VAL A 64 -13.61 -24.70 -15.80
C VAL A 64 -12.68 -25.48 -16.74
N ALA A 65 -12.13 -26.61 -16.28
CA ALA A 65 -11.29 -27.50 -17.08
C ALA A 65 -12.08 -28.18 -18.22
N GLU A 66 -13.30 -28.65 -17.97
CA GLU A 66 -14.18 -29.27 -18.97
C GLU A 66 -14.52 -28.32 -20.13
N LEU A 67 -14.67 -27.02 -19.83
CA LEU A 67 -14.88 -25.96 -20.83
C LEU A 67 -13.59 -25.51 -21.56
N GLY A 68 -12.49 -26.25 -21.41
CA GLY A 68 -11.20 -25.95 -22.03
C GLY A 68 -10.69 -24.56 -21.65
N CYS A 69 -10.92 -24.13 -20.41
CA CYS A 69 -10.35 -22.89 -19.89
C CYS A 69 -9.06 -23.22 -19.15
N GLU A 70 -7.98 -22.50 -19.45
CA GLU A 70 -6.79 -22.56 -18.61
C GLU A 70 -7.13 -22.00 -17.22
N LEU A 71 -6.87 -22.81 -16.19
CA LEU A 71 -7.04 -22.41 -14.79
C LEU A 71 -5.93 -21.43 -14.43
N PRO A 72 -6.25 -20.23 -13.93
CA PRO A 72 -5.24 -19.34 -13.40
C PRO A 72 -4.58 -20.01 -12.20
N VAL A 73 -3.31 -20.38 -12.35
CA VAL A 73 -2.47 -20.85 -11.25
C VAL A 73 -2.02 -19.61 -10.48
N LEU A 74 -2.41 -19.51 -9.21
CA LEU A 74 -1.83 -18.48 -8.34
C LEU A 74 -0.32 -18.72 -8.28
N PRO A 75 0.52 -17.70 -8.56
CA PRO A 75 1.94 -17.85 -8.35
C PRO A 75 2.19 -18.28 -6.90
N PRO A 76 3.13 -19.21 -6.65
CA PRO A 76 3.53 -19.52 -5.28
C PRO A 76 3.92 -18.20 -4.63
N SER A 77 3.33 -17.91 -3.46
CA SER A 77 3.57 -16.68 -2.69
C SER A 77 5.08 -16.50 -2.53
N ALA A 78 5.68 -15.67 -3.38
CA ALA A 78 7.12 -15.46 -3.38
C ALA A 78 7.47 -14.78 -2.07
N ALA A 79 8.25 -15.45 -1.24
CA ALA A 79 8.89 -14.80 -0.11
C ALA A 79 9.66 -13.57 -0.65
N PRO A 80 9.52 -12.39 -0.03
CA PRO A 80 10.11 -11.17 -0.54
C PRO A 80 11.63 -11.35 -0.69
N ALA A 81 12.15 -11.16 -1.91
CA ALA A 81 13.58 -11.16 -2.16
C ALA A 81 14.18 -9.94 -1.47
N GLY A 82 15.09 -10.17 -0.51
CA GLY A 82 15.77 -9.11 0.23
C GLY A 82 16.57 -8.19 -0.71
N PRO A 83 16.64 -6.88 -0.41
CA PRO A 83 17.33 -5.92 -1.26
C PRO A 83 18.85 -6.15 -1.29
N PRO A 84 19.55 -5.69 -2.35
CA PRO A 84 21.01 -5.73 -2.43
C PRO A 84 21.65 -4.87 -1.32
N ALA A 85 22.56 -5.46 -0.56
CA ALA A 85 23.29 -4.78 0.49
C ALA A 85 24.22 -3.71 -0.10
N HIS A 86 23.86 -2.44 0.06
CA HIS A 86 24.77 -1.32 -0.16
C HIS A 86 25.40 -0.93 1.19
N GLY A 87 26.69 -1.21 1.33
CA GLY A 87 27.47 -0.89 2.51
C GLY A 87 27.72 0.61 2.62
N SER A 88 27.07 1.24 3.60
CA SER A 88 27.51 2.49 4.19
C SER A 88 27.42 2.33 5.70
N ASP A 89 28.57 2.24 6.37
CA ASP A 89 28.73 1.97 7.81
C ASP A 89 28.35 3.15 8.72
N VAL A 90 27.51 4.09 8.25
CA VAL A 90 26.99 5.19 9.07
C VAL A 90 25.52 4.93 9.31
N THR A 91 25.16 4.62 10.55
CA THR A 91 23.78 4.33 10.89
C THR A 91 22.98 5.64 10.99
N PRO A 92 21.73 5.70 10.49
CA PRO A 92 20.87 6.88 10.63
C PRO A 92 20.66 7.33 12.09
N GLU A 93 20.76 6.41 13.06
CA GLU A 93 20.67 6.67 14.50
C GLU A 93 21.84 7.51 15.04
N GLU A 94 23.05 7.28 14.54
CA GLU A 94 24.23 8.06 14.92
C GLU A 94 24.14 9.51 14.42
N VAL A 95 23.64 9.69 13.20
CA VAL A 95 23.47 11.02 12.59
C VAL A 95 22.35 11.79 13.29
N THR A 96 21.21 11.15 13.59
CA THR A 96 20.13 11.80 14.33
C THR A 96 20.53 12.14 15.75
N SER A 97 21.22 11.26 16.47
CA SER A 97 21.72 11.55 17.83
C SER A 97 22.70 12.72 17.85
N ALA A 98 23.59 12.81 16.85
CA ALA A 98 24.52 13.93 16.73
C ALA A 98 23.82 15.26 16.45
N MET A 99 22.79 15.27 15.59
CA MET A 99 22.03 16.49 15.28
C MET A 99 21.08 16.91 16.40
N GLU A 100 20.49 15.96 17.13
CA GLU A 100 19.66 16.23 18.30
C GLU A 100 20.52 16.79 19.46
N ALA A 101 21.74 16.27 19.64
CA ALA A 101 22.73 16.84 20.56
C ALA A 101 23.14 18.27 20.16
N LEU A 102 23.29 18.56 18.87
CA LEU A 102 23.57 19.91 18.36
C LEU A 102 22.40 20.87 18.53
N ALA A 103 21.17 20.42 18.29
CA ALA A 103 19.95 21.23 18.45
C ALA A 103 19.67 21.58 19.93
N MET A 104 20.02 20.67 20.86
CA MET A 104 19.83 20.86 22.30
C MET A 104 21.05 21.50 22.99
N GLY A 105 22.25 21.43 22.40
CA GLY A 105 23.51 21.90 22.99
C GLY A 105 23.88 23.37 22.71
N GLY A 106 23.14 24.09 21.87
CA GLY A 106 23.49 25.44 21.41
C GLY A 106 23.16 26.62 22.34
N ARG A 107 22.73 26.39 23.59
CA ARG A 107 22.40 27.45 24.56
C ARG A 107 23.32 27.44 25.78
N SER A 108 24.62 27.60 25.56
CA SER A 108 25.56 27.95 26.64
C SER A 108 26.34 29.19 26.25
N GLY A 109 25.80 30.35 26.61
CA GLY A 109 26.41 31.64 26.27
C GLY A 109 25.57 32.85 26.68
N GLY A 110 25.40 33.05 27.99
CA GLY A 110 25.25 34.39 28.56
C GLY A 110 23.83 34.93 28.78
N GLY A 111 23.37 34.84 30.04
CA GLY A 111 22.65 35.95 30.68
C GLY A 111 21.12 35.94 30.67
N ALA A 112 20.51 35.24 31.64
CA ALA A 112 19.54 35.79 32.61
C ALA A 112 18.83 34.63 33.35
N PRO A 113 18.81 34.63 34.69
CA PRO A 113 18.05 33.67 35.48
C PRO A 113 16.60 34.15 35.68
N ALA A 114 15.74 33.22 36.12
CA ALA A 114 14.37 33.42 36.61
C ALA A 114 13.25 33.39 35.57
N GLY A 115 12.74 32.18 35.39
CA GLY A 115 11.49 31.89 34.70
C GLY A 115 11.24 30.39 34.64
N GLY A 116 11.29 29.72 35.79
CA GLY A 116 10.98 28.30 35.94
C GLY A 116 9.52 28.00 35.63
N GLY A 117 9.17 28.04 34.35
CA GLY A 117 7.97 27.40 33.84
C GLY A 117 8.25 25.92 33.82
N ALA A 118 7.72 25.19 34.80
CA ALA A 118 7.66 23.74 34.79
C ALA A 118 7.20 23.30 33.39
N ALA A 119 8.08 22.63 32.64
CA ALA A 119 7.70 21.99 31.40
C ALA A 119 6.48 21.13 31.72
N ALA A 120 5.32 21.51 31.16
CA ALA A 120 4.10 20.77 31.35
C ALA A 120 4.40 19.28 31.06
N PRO A 121 3.92 18.35 31.90
CA PRO A 121 4.18 16.94 31.69
C PRO A 121 3.80 16.62 30.24
N ALA A 122 4.79 16.14 29.47
CA ALA A 122 4.57 15.73 28.09
C ALA A 122 3.33 14.85 28.09
N ALA A 123 2.32 15.23 27.31
CA ALA A 123 1.08 14.48 27.20
C ALA A 123 1.44 12.99 26.99
N PRO A 124 0.73 12.05 27.63
CA PRO A 124 1.07 10.64 27.52
C PRO A 124 1.16 10.27 26.04
N ALA A 125 2.32 9.74 25.63
CA ALA A 125 2.57 9.36 24.25
C ALA A 125 1.44 8.44 23.79
N ARG A 126 0.74 8.86 22.74
CA ARG A 126 -0.35 8.07 22.17
C ARG A 126 0.21 6.71 21.75
N PRO A 127 -0.49 5.59 22.00
CA PRO A 127 -0.02 4.31 21.49
C PRO A 127 0.13 4.40 19.97
N PRO A 128 1.21 3.82 19.40
CA PRO A 128 1.44 3.87 17.96
C PRO A 128 0.28 3.19 17.23
N SER A 129 -0.13 3.78 16.11
CA SER A 129 -1.15 3.19 15.24
C SER A 129 -0.63 1.88 14.62
N GLN A 130 -1.54 1.00 14.19
CA GLN A 130 -1.15 -0.23 13.50
C GLN A 130 -0.41 0.06 12.18
N ALA A 131 -0.82 1.13 11.48
CA ALA A 131 -0.16 1.59 10.27
C ALA A 131 1.28 2.05 10.55
N LEU A 132 1.50 2.82 11.61
CA LEU A 132 2.84 3.26 12.00
C LEU A 132 3.71 2.07 12.44
N ALA A 133 3.16 1.12 13.19
CA ALA A 133 3.86 -0.10 13.58
C ALA A 133 4.26 -0.94 12.35
N TYR A 134 3.37 -1.04 11.35
CA TYR A 134 3.68 -1.69 10.07
C TYR A 134 4.82 -0.98 9.32
N GLN A 135 4.76 0.36 9.29
CA GLN A 135 5.77 1.19 8.66
C GLN A 135 7.16 1.05 9.30
N GLN A 136 7.21 1.06 10.64
CA GLN A 136 8.45 0.85 11.40
C GLN A 136 9.03 -0.54 11.14
N ARG A 137 8.17 -1.57 11.04
CA ARG A 137 8.60 -2.91 10.66
C ARG A 137 9.19 -2.95 9.26
N LEU A 138 8.54 -2.34 8.26
CA LEU A 138 9.07 -2.30 6.89
C LEU A 138 10.46 -1.64 6.82
N GLN A 139 10.66 -0.55 7.55
CA GLN A 139 11.93 0.16 7.62
C GLN A 139 13.01 -0.66 8.32
N HIS A 140 12.66 -1.33 9.41
CA HIS A 140 13.56 -2.24 10.12
C HIS A 140 14.01 -3.40 9.21
N ASP A 141 13.07 -4.01 8.48
CA ASP A 141 13.34 -5.17 7.62
C ASP A 141 14.10 -4.78 6.34
N ASN A 142 14.17 -3.48 5.99
CA ASN A 142 14.78 -2.98 4.77
C ASN A 142 15.66 -1.73 5.06
N PRO A 143 16.80 -1.90 5.73
CA PRO A 143 17.71 -0.79 6.01
C PRO A 143 18.21 -0.19 4.69
N GLY A 144 17.99 1.11 4.50
CA GLY A 144 18.34 1.83 3.27
C GLY A 144 17.19 2.63 2.65
N PHE A 145 15.96 2.36 3.06
CA PHE A 145 14.80 3.18 2.73
C PHE A 145 14.42 4.06 3.92
N ALA A 146 14.20 5.36 3.67
CA ALA A 146 13.77 6.30 4.70
C ALA A 146 12.27 6.18 5.00
N TYR A 147 11.50 5.72 4.02
CA TYR A 147 10.05 5.58 4.13
C TYR A 147 9.55 4.51 3.14
N PHE A 148 8.34 4.01 3.36
CA PHE A 148 7.63 3.10 2.47
C PHE A 148 6.23 3.64 2.17
N PHE A 149 5.79 3.55 0.92
CA PHE A 149 4.38 3.67 0.57
C PHE A 149 3.71 2.31 0.74
N ALA A 150 2.87 2.20 1.76
CA ALA A 150 2.14 0.98 2.07
C ALA A 150 0.95 0.84 1.11
N LEU A 151 0.97 -0.20 0.28
CA LEU A 151 -0.07 -0.45 -0.72
C LEU A 151 -1.03 -1.56 -0.28
N PRO A 152 -2.32 -1.48 -0.66
CA PRO A 152 -3.26 -2.56 -0.42
C PRO A 152 -2.79 -3.88 -1.05
N SER A 153 -2.81 -4.96 -0.27
CA SER A 153 -2.56 -6.32 -0.77
C SER A 153 -3.49 -6.64 -1.96
N PRO A 154 -3.00 -7.22 -3.06
CA PRO A 154 -1.70 -7.91 -3.21
C PRO A 154 -0.57 -7.04 -3.81
N LEU A 155 -0.73 -5.72 -3.89
CA LEU A 155 0.31 -4.87 -4.45
C LEU A 155 1.54 -4.84 -3.54
N PRO A 156 2.77 -4.79 -4.10
CA PRO A 156 3.97 -4.70 -3.30
C PRO A 156 4.12 -3.29 -2.73
N ASP A 157 4.58 -3.18 -1.49
CA ASP A 157 4.94 -1.89 -0.90
C ASP A 157 6.13 -1.26 -1.65
N MET A 158 6.19 0.07 -1.67
CA MET A 158 7.21 0.79 -2.45
C MET A 158 8.12 1.59 -1.53
N GLY A 159 9.42 1.27 -1.53
CA GLY A 159 10.41 1.99 -0.75
C GLY A 159 10.73 3.38 -1.31
N VAL A 160 11.00 4.33 -0.41
CA VAL A 160 11.42 5.69 -0.71
C VAL A 160 12.82 5.91 -0.14
N GLN A 161 13.77 6.23 -1.02
CA GLN A 161 15.11 6.64 -0.65
C GLN A 161 15.20 8.16 -0.77
N LEU A 162 15.71 8.80 0.28
CA LEU A 162 16.00 10.23 0.26
C LEU A 162 17.45 10.41 -0.20
N VAL A 163 17.62 10.93 -1.40
CA VAL A 163 18.94 11.06 -2.05
C VAL A 163 19.83 12.06 -1.32
N ASP A 164 19.23 13.11 -0.76
CA ASP A 164 19.94 14.11 0.04
C ASP A 164 20.08 13.66 1.50
N PRO A 165 21.31 13.49 2.03
CA PRO A 165 21.52 13.11 3.43
C PRO A 165 20.91 14.11 4.42
N MET A 166 20.97 15.42 4.11
CA MET A 166 20.36 16.42 4.98
C MET A 166 18.84 16.33 4.96
N GLY A 167 18.25 16.11 3.78
CA GLY A 167 16.84 15.79 3.62
C GLY A 167 16.41 14.54 4.39
N ALA A 168 17.26 13.50 4.45
CA ALA A 168 16.99 12.29 5.22
C ALA A 168 16.91 12.55 6.73
N VAL A 169 17.88 13.31 7.28
CA VAL A 169 17.85 13.66 8.71
C VAL A 169 16.67 14.57 9.03
N PHE A 170 16.42 15.57 8.18
CA PHE A 170 15.26 16.45 8.34
C PHE A 170 13.95 15.66 8.36
N PHE A 171 13.78 14.70 7.45
CA PHE A 171 12.61 13.84 7.39
C PHE A 171 12.43 13.02 8.68
N GLU A 172 13.49 12.43 9.20
CA GLU A 172 13.45 11.64 10.44
C GLU A 172 13.07 12.51 11.65
N VAL A 173 13.57 13.75 11.72
CA VAL A 173 13.17 14.71 12.77
C VAL A 173 11.69 15.07 12.64
N MET A 174 11.19 15.30 11.42
CA MET A 174 9.75 15.57 11.20
C MET A 174 8.90 14.34 11.56
N LYS A 175 9.35 13.13 11.25
CA LYS A 175 8.67 11.89 11.63
C LYS A 175 8.52 11.77 13.13
N ARG A 176 9.60 11.92 13.91
CA ARG A 176 9.55 11.89 15.39
C ARG A 176 8.62 12.96 15.96
N ARG A 177 8.60 14.16 15.37
CA ARG A 177 7.69 15.24 15.77
C ARG A 177 6.22 14.93 15.45
N ALA A 178 5.95 14.32 14.30
CA ALA A 178 4.62 13.86 13.92
C ALA A 178 4.14 12.74 14.86
N GLU A 179 5.01 11.81 15.24
CA GLU A 179 4.73 10.79 16.29
C GLU A 179 4.41 11.45 17.64
N GLY A 180 5.07 12.56 17.97
CA GLY A 180 4.76 13.40 19.12
C GLY A 180 3.48 14.24 19.00
N GLY A 181 2.76 14.15 17.87
CA GLY A 181 1.50 14.86 17.65
C GLY A 181 1.64 16.26 17.05
N GLU A 182 2.80 16.66 16.52
CA GLU A 182 3.01 17.99 15.91
C GLU A 182 2.42 18.04 14.48
N PRO A 183 1.32 18.79 14.21
CA PRO A 183 0.65 18.71 12.92
C PRO A 183 1.48 19.22 11.75
N ARG A 184 2.28 20.25 12.02
CA ARG A 184 3.16 20.86 11.02
C ARG A 184 4.19 19.88 10.49
N ALA A 185 4.64 18.95 11.32
CA ALA A 185 5.62 17.95 10.95
C ALA A 185 5.06 16.97 9.90
N ALA A 186 3.82 16.49 10.10
CA ALA A 186 3.14 15.65 9.11
C ALA A 186 2.93 16.37 7.77
N SER A 187 2.61 17.67 7.78
CA SER A 187 2.50 18.48 6.56
C SER A 187 3.84 18.60 5.82
N MET A 188 4.95 18.78 6.54
CA MET A 188 6.29 18.82 5.95
C MET A 188 6.69 17.48 5.34
N MET A 189 6.41 16.37 6.04
CA MET A 189 6.63 15.02 5.51
C MET A 189 5.85 14.79 4.21
N PHE A 190 4.57 15.19 4.17
CA PHE A 190 3.73 15.06 2.97
C PHE A 190 4.34 15.79 1.77
N LYS A 191 4.78 17.04 1.95
CA LYS A 191 5.43 17.81 0.87
C LYS A 191 6.73 17.16 0.40
N GLN A 192 7.52 16.62 1.31
CA GLN A 192 8.78 15.96 0.96
C GLN A 192 8.56 14.65 0.20
N LEU A 193 7.48 13.92 0.50
CA LEU A 193 7.13 12.66 -0.14
C LEU A 193 6.33 12.83 -1.44
N GLU A 194 5.73 14.00 -1.69
CA GLU A 194 4.86 14.28 -2.84
C GLU A 194 5.54 13.95 -4.17
N GLN A 195 6.79 14.38 -4.34
CA GLN A 195 7.56 14.14 -5.56
C GLN A 195 7.85 12.66 -5.77
N SER A 196 8.24 11.94 -4.71
CA SER A 196 8.50 10.49 -4.78
C SER A 196 7.23 9.71 -5.08
N ALA A 197 6.10 10.08 -4.47
CA ALA A 197 4.79 9.47 -4.77
C ALA A 197 4.41 9.68 -6.24
N ALA A 198 4.57 10.90 -6.76
CA ALA A 198 4.30 11.22 -8.16
C ALA A 198 5.19 10.43 -9.13
N GLN A 199 6.49 10.31 -8.85
CA GLN A 199 7.43 9.52 -9.66
C GLN A 199 7.07 8.04 -9.71
N GLN A 200 6.52 7.51 -8.62
CA GLN A 200 6.07 6.12 -8.50
C GLN A 200 4.64 5.89 -9.02
N GLY A 201 3.97 6.97 -9.48
CA GLY A 201 2.58 6.91 -9.97
C GLY A 201 1.52 6.82 -8.87
N MET A 202 1.91 6.92 -7.60
CA MET A 202 1.00 6.87 -6.46
C MET A 202 0.14 8.14 -6.40
N PRO A 203 -1.20 8.03 -6.26
CA PRO A 203 -2.04 9.19 -6.06
C PRO A 203 -1.73 9.88 -4.73
N LEU A 204 -1.63 11.21 -4.72
CA LEU A 204 -1.38 11.99 -3.49
C LEU A 204 -2.43 11.77 -2.40
N MET A 205 -3.67 11.46 -2.80
CA MET A 205 -4.73 11.10 -1.87
C MET A 205 -4.38 9.84 -1.06
N GLN A 206 -3.72 8.85 -1.67
CA GLN A 206 -3.30 7.63 -0.98
C GLN A 206 -2.20 7.95 0.05
N LEU A 207 -1.25 8.82 -0.31
CA LEU A 207 -0.21 9.29 0.61
C LEU A 207 -0.82 10.04 1.81
N ARG A 208 -1.82 10.89 1.56
CA ARG A 208 -2.58 11.60 2.61
C ARG A 208 -3.26 10.61 3.56
N VAL A 209 -3.96 9.60 3.02
CA VAL A 209 -4.62 8.55 3.82
C VAL A 209 -3.60 7.80 4.67
N GLN A 210 -2.44 7.45 4.11
CA GLN A 210 -1.39 6.73 4.83
C GLN A 210 -0.84 7.56 6.00
N LEU A 211 -0.42 8.81 5.76
CA LEU A 211 0.09 9.67 6.85
C LEU A 211 -0.97 9.93 7.93
N LEU A 212 -2.24 10.07 7.52
CA LEU A 212 -3.34 10.22 8.45
C LEU A 212 -3.56 8.95 9.29
N ALA A 213 -3.47 7.77 8.70
CA ALA A 213 -3.58 6.50 9.43
C ALA A 213 -2.38 6.27 10.37
N GLU A 214 -1.18 6.68 9.97
CA GLU A 214 0.04 6.53 10.76
C GLU A 214 0.06 7.45 11.98
N PHE A 215 -0.15 8.75 11.77
CA PHE A 215 0.04 9.77 12.82
C PHE A 215 -1.27 10.27 13.45
N GLY A 216 -2.42 9.97 12.84
CA GLY A 216 -3.69 10.56 13.25
C GLY A 216 -3.75 12.07 12.97
N ILE A 217 -2.98 12.56 12.00
CA ILE A 217 -2.91 13.98 11.63
C ILE A 217 -3.14 14.08 10.13
N ASP A 218 -4.08 14.92 9.70
CA ASP A 218 -4.24 15.20 8.28
C ASP A 218 -3.13 16.15 7.79
N PRO A 219 -2.23 15.74 6.88
CA PRO A 219 -1.12 16.59 6.46
C PRO A 219 -1.53 17.82 5.64
N VAL A 220 -2.80 17.88 5.19
CA VAL A 220 -3.33 19.00 4.39
C VAL A 220 -4.02 20.04 5.27
N THR A 221 -4.94 19.64 6.15
CA THR A 221 -5.64 20.57 7.04
C THR A 221 -4.93 20.80 8.37
N GLU A 222 -3.91 19.99 8.68
CA GLU A 222 -3.22 19.97 9.98
C GLU A 222 -4.17 19.63 11.17
N GLU A 223 -5.33 19.01 10.89
CA GLU A 223 -6.28 18.54 11.92
C GLU A 223 -5.79 17.23 12.57
N VAL A 224 -5.80 17.20 13.91
CA VAL A 224 -5.50 15.99 14.70
C VAL A 224 -6.79 15.20 14.94
N LEU A 225 -6.74 13.90 14.67
CA LEU A 225 -7.90 13.01 14.63
C LEU A 225 -7.65 11.75 15.45
N GLU A 226 -8.68 11.35 16.17
CA GLU A 226 -8.68 10.07 16.89
C GLU A 226 -9.24 8.96 16.00
N LEU A 227 -8.40 8.46 15.08
CA LEU A 227 -8.78 7.37 14.18
C LEU A 227 -8.34 6.02 14.73
N ALA A 228 -9.16 5.01 14.50
CA ALA A 228 -8.90 3.64 14.94
C ALA A 228 -8.09 2.82 13.91
N ASP A 229 -8.32 3.05 12.62
CA ASP A 229 -7.74 2.25 11.53
C ASP A 229 -7.68 3.00 10.18
N ASP A 230 -7.08 2.33 9.19
CA ASP A 230 -6.91 2.81 7.81
C ASP A 230 -8.25 3.10 7.10
N GLN A 231 -9.31 2.35 7.43
CA GLN A 231 -10.63 2.54 6.81
C GLN A 231 -11.28 3.83 7.31
N ALA A 232 -11.12 4.14 8.59
CA ALA A 232 -11.55 5.41 9.17
C ALA A 232 -10.80 6.59 8.54
N ALA A 233 -9.48 6.46 8.33
CA ALA A 233 -8.68 7.47 7.63
C ALA A 233 -9.16 7.67 6.17
N LEU A 234 -9.38 6.57 5.43
CA LEU A 234 -9.89 6.64 4.06
C LEU A 234 -11.26 7.31 4.00
N ALA A 235 -12.21 6.88 4.83
CA ALA A 235 -13.57 7.45 4.87
C ALA A 235 -13.53 8.95 5.20
N TRP A 236 -12.67 9.36 6.13
CA TRP A 236 -12.49 10.77 6.49
C TRP A 236 -11.98 11.60 5.32
N VAL A 237 -10.97 11.09 4.59
CA VAL A 237 -10.42 11.77 3.40
C VAL A 237 -11.45 11.82 2.27
N GLU A 238 -12.18 10.73 2.03
CA GLU A 238 -13.21 10.67 0.99
C GLU A 238 -14.35 11.67 1.24
N ALA A 239 -14.79 11.82 2.49
CA ALA A 239 -15.85 12.77 2.87
C ALA A 239 -15.47 14.24 2.61
N ARG A 240 -14.17 14.57 2.59
CA ARG A 240 -13.64 15.93 2.40
C ARG A 240 -13.07 16.18 1.01
N THR A 241 -13.00 15.17 0.16
CA THR A 241 -12.40 15.29 -1.17
C THR A 241 -13.49 15.44 -2.23
N PRO A 242 -13.40 16.43 -3.14
CA PRO A 242 -14.38 16.60 -4.21
C PRO A 242 -14.56 15.31 -5.04
N PRO A 243 -15.79 14.93 -5.44
CA PRO A 243 -16.02 13.69 -6.19
C PRO A 243 -15.24 13.58 -7.51
N ALA A 244 -14.91 14.71 -8.15
CA ALA A 244 -14.09 14.73 -9.35
C ALA A 244 -12.65 14.28 -9.08
N GLU A 245 -12.07 14.70 -7.97
CA GLU A 245 -10.71 14.33 -7.54
C GLU A 245 -10.67 12.87 -7.09
N LEU A 246 -11.68 12.40 -6.34
CA LEU A 246 -11.82 10.99 -5.98
C LEU A 246 -11.79 10.07 -7.20
N ARG A 247 -12.56 10.41 -8.25
CA ARG A 247 -12.58 9.63 -9.50
C ARG A 247 -11.21 9.63 -10.19
N ARG A 248 -10.49 10.75 -10.18
CA ARG A 248 -9.14 10.84 -10.75
C ARG A 248 -8.14 10.01 -9.97
N ALA A 249 -8.15 10.11 -8.64
CA ALA A 249 -7.27 9.35 -7.76
C ALA A 249 -7.50 7.83 -7.89
N ARG A 250 -8.77 7.39 -7.90
CA ARG A 250 -9.14 5.97 -8.14
C ARG A 250 -8.63 5.47 -9.48
N LYS A 251 -8.85 6.22 -10.56
CA LYS A 251 -8.36 5.85 -11.90
C LYS A 251 -6.83 5.82 -11.98
N GLN A 252 -6.14 6.72 -11.29
CA GLN A 252 -4.69 6.72 -11.22
C GLN A 252 -4.18 5.49 -10.46
N PHE A 253 -4.80 5.17 -9.32
CA PHE A 253 -4.49 3.97 -8.54
C PHE A 253 -4.70 2.68 -9.34
N GLU A 254 -5.83 2.56 -10.05
CA GLU A 254 -6.13 1.42 -10.92
C GLU A 254 -5.03 1.21 -11.97
N ARG A 255 -4.60 2.29 -12.64
CA ARG A 255 -3.52 2.23 -13.64
C ARG A 255 -2.18 1.80 -13.03
N MET A 256 -1.84 2.35 -11.86
CA MET A 256 -0.63 1.98 -11.13
C MET A 256 -0.67 0.50 -10.74
N ALA A 257 -1.80 0.03 -10.21
CA ALA A 257 -2.01 -1.36 -9.82
C ALA A 257 -1.89 -2.32 -11.02
N GLU A 258 -2.51 -1.99 -12.16
CA GLU A 258 -2.39 -2.74 -13.41
C GLU A 258 -0.93 -2.82 -13.88
N GLN A 259 -0.21 -1.70 -13.83
CA GLN A 259 1.19 -1.64 -14.22
C GLN A 259 2.09 -2.51 -13.33
N LEU A 260 1.89 -2.47 -12.01
CA LEU A 260 2.64 -3.30 -11.06
C LEU A 260 2.32 -4.79 -11.24
N LEU A 261 1.05 -5.15 -11.43
CA LEU A 261 0.65 -6.53 -11.71
C LEU A 261 1.24 -7.05 -13.03
N LEU A 262 1.24 -6.21 -14.08
CA LEU A 262 1.87 -6.55 -15.36
C LEU A 262 3.39 -6.75 -15.21
N GLN A 263 4.08 -5.95 -14.39
CA GLN A 263 5.50 -6.14 -14.11
C GLN A 263 5.76 -7.47 -13.38
N GLN A 264 4.91 -7.83 -12.40
CA GLN A 264 5.03 -9.11 -11.70
C GLN A 264 4.81 -10.32 -12.61
N MET A 265 3.86 -10.23 -13.56
CA MET A 265 3.60 -11.32 -14.52
C MET A 265 4.61 -11.35 -15.69
N GLY A 266 5.06 -10.17 -16.14
CA GLY A 266 5.90 -9.99 -17.32
C GLY A 266 7.40 -10.21 -17.10
N GLY A 267 7.84 -10.24 -15.84
CA GLY A 267 9.23 -10.52 -15.46
C GLY A 267 9.74 -11.92 -15.84
N VAL A 268 8.89 -12.80 -16.40
CA VAL A 268 9.24 -14.20 -16.71
C VAL A 268 9.74 -14.43 -18.15
N GLY A 269 9.67 -13.48 -19.11
CA GLY A 269 10.03 -13.91 -20.48
C GLY A 269 10.08 -12.93 -21.64
N VAL A 270 10.66 -11.73 -21.50
CA VAL A 270 11.14 -10.97 -22.67
C VAL A 270 12.66 -11.07 -22.82
N GLY A 271 13.23 -12.17 -22.30
CA GLY A 271 14.60 -12.57 -22.57
C GLY A 271 14.73 -13.12 -23.99
N GLY A 272 15.16 -12.27 -24.93
CA GLY A 272 15.97 -12.75 -26.05
C GLY A 272 15.30 -12.83 -27.42
N ARG A 273 14.68 -11.75 -27.91
CA ARG A 273 14.84 -11.45 -29.35
C ARG A 273 16.23 -10.87 -29.56
N ARG A 274 17.24 -11.75 -29.57
CA ARG A 274 18.58 -11.41 -30.06
C ARG A 274 18.40 -10.85 -31.46
N ASN A 275 18.70 -9.57 -31.63
CA ASN A 275 18.96 -8.99 -32.94
C ASN A 275 20.18 -9.72 -33.53
N ARG A 276 19.95 -10.84 -34.22
CA ARG A 276 20.87 -11.35 -35.24
C ARG A 276 20.78 -10.36 -36.41
N ARG A 277 21.48 -9.24 -36.30
CA ARG A 277 21.91 -8.52 -37.48
C ARG A 277 23.18 -9.20 -37.99
N ARG A 278 23.11 -9.52 -39.27
CA ARG A 278 24.15 -10.11 -40.12
C ARG A 278 25.35 -9.20 -40.22
#